data_AF-A0A8J5SSI9-F1
#
_entry.id   AF-A0A8J5SSI9-F1
#
_cell.length_a   1.000
_cell.length_b   1.000
_cell.length_c   1.000
_cell.angle_alpha   90.00
_cell.angle_beta   90.00
_cell.angle_gamma   90.00
#
_symmetry.space_group_name_H-M   'P 1'
#
loop_
_entity.id
_entity.type
_entity.pdbx_description
1 polymer ?
#
loop_
_entity_poly.entity_id
_entity_poly.type
_entity_poly.pdbx_seq_one_letter_code
_entity_poly.pdbx_strand_id
1 'polypeptide(L)'
;MKLKVFFWLLLQDRLNTKDMLRRRRIITSDVEGCCILCEDNEGETCMHLFIKCRFSVACWARIGIFWPHRDTVIEGVEAIKPRLRMKFSMEIIVTGAWSIWLHRNNCTFRHEIPSINSWLNQFTAALKTQSQRCNPSLRELILEWISNL
;
A
#
# COMPACT_ATOMS: atom_id res chain seq x y z
N MET A 1 -13.26 -3.96 -9.50
CA MET A 1 -12.39 -3.80 -10.69
C MET A 1 -11.17 -2.91 -10.39
N LYS A 2 -11.32 -1.69 -9.87
CA LYS A 2 -10.21 -0.75 -9.61
C LYS A 2 -9.03 -1.33 -8.79
N LEU A 3 -9.28 -1.96 -7.64
CA LEU A 3 -8.24 -2.56 -6.78
C LEU A 3 -7.41 -3.65 -7.48
N LYS A 4 -8.06 -4.53 -8.25
CA LYS A 4 -7.37 -5.62 -8.96
C LYS A 4 -6.46 -5.09 -10.06
N VAL A 5 -6.92 -4.10 -10.83
CA VAL A 5 -6.11 -3.45 -11.88
C VAL A 5 -4.94 -2.69 -11.26
N PHE A 6 -5.19 -1.93 -10.19
CA PHE A 6 -4.15 -1.25 -9.44
C PHE A 6 -3.07 -2.23 -8.96
N PHE A 7 -3.49 -3.32 -8.31
CA PHE A 7 -2.54 -4.27 -7.75
C PHE A 7 -1.76 -5.02 -8.83
N TRP A 8 -2.40 -5.34 -9.95
CA TRP A 8 -1.69 -5.88 -11.11
C TRP A 8 -0.63 -4.90 -11.65
N LEU A 9 -0.95 -3.61 -11.77
CA LEU A 9 0.04 -2.59 -12.17
C LEU A 9 1.18 -2.45 -11.16
N LEU A 10 0.89 -2.56 -9.86
CA LEU A 10 1.89 -2.57 -8.81
C LEU A 10 2.87 -3.74 -8.97
N LEU A 11 2.36 -4.96 -9.16
CA LEU A 11 3.20 -6.15 -9.34
C LEU A 11 4.07 -6.09 -10.61
N GLN A 12 3.73 -5.22 -11.56
CA GLN A 12 4.47 -5.04 -12.81
C GLN A 12 5.40 -3.81 -12.78
N ASP A 13 5.51 -3.09 -11.66
CA ASP A 13 6.25 -1.82 -11.55
C ASP A 13 5.77 -0.75 -12.57
N ARG A 14 4.46 -0.70 -12.82
CA ARG A 14 3.84 0.18 -13.84
C ARG A 14 2.95 1.29 -13.27
N LEU A 15 2.97 1.49 -11.95
CA LEU A 15 2.28 2.63 -11.34
C LEU A 15 2.99 3.94 -11.69
N ASN A 16 2.28 5.06 -11.57
CA ASN A 16 2.83 6.40 -11.77
C ASN A 16 3.60 6.88 -10.52
N THR A 17 4.53 6.05 -10.03
CA THR A 17 5.55 6.42 -9.06
C THR A 17 6.45 7.51 -9.62
N LYS A 18 7.10 8.30 -8.77
CA LYS A 18 7.96 9.39 -9.26
C LYS A 18 9.12 8.86 -10.10
N ASP A 19 9.67 7.69 -9.77
CA ASP A 19 10.67 7.05 -10.63
C ASP A 19 10.12 6.76 -12.05
N MET A 20 8.86 6.32 -12.15
CA MET A 20 8.22 6.04 -13.44
C MET A 20 7.87 7.30 -14.21
N LEU A 21 7.45 8.36 -13.52
CA LEU A 21 7.26 9.68 -14.14
C LEU A 21 8.59 10.25 -14.67
N ARG A 22 9.70 10.01 -13.96
CA ARG A 22 11.04 10.39 -14.42
C ARG A 22 11.46 9.60 -15.66
N ARG A 23 11.23 8.28 -15.70
CA ARG A 23 11.49 7.45 -16.91
C ARG A 23 10.68 7.93 -18.12
N ARG A 24 9.49 8.51 -17.89
CA ARG A 24 8.64 9.13 -18.92
C ARG A 24 8.97 10.60 -19.22
N ARG A 25 10.01 11.16 -18.60
CA ARG A 25 10.43 12.56 -18.74
C ARG A 25 9.34 13.59 -18.35
N ILE A 26 8.45 13.22 -17.43
CA ILE A 26 7.40 14.10 -16.90
C ILE A 26 7.95 14.96 -15.75
N ILE A 27 8.82 14.39 -14.92
CA ILE A 27 9.57 15.11 -13.88
C ILE A 27 11.06 15.04 -14.21
N THR A 28 11.80 16.12 -13.91
CA THR A 28 13.21 16.26 -14.30
C THR A 28 14.14 16.52 -13.14
N SER A 29 13.65 16.98 -11.98
CA SER A 29 14.51 17.23 -10.82
C SER A 29 14.63 16.01 -9.89
N ASP A 30 15.76 15.94 -9.18
CA ASP A 30 15.99 14.89 -8.19
C ASP A 30 15.11 15.06 -6.96
N VAL A 31 14.91 16.30 -6.51
CA VAL A 31 14.06 16.67 -5.37
C VAL A 31 12.60 16.28 -5.62
N GLU A 32 12.08 16.51 -6.83
CA GLU A 32 10.72 16.07 -7.18
C GLU A 32 10.56 14.56 -7.21
N GLY A 33 11.66 13.80 -7.33
CA GLY A 33 11.65 12.34 -7.34
C GLY A 33 11.67 11.67 -5.97
N CYS A 34 11.94 12.41 -4.91
CA CYS A 34 11.95 11.88 -3.55
C CYS A 34 10.54 11.49 -3.09
N CYS A 35 10.42 10.42 -2.31
CA CYS A 35 9.16 9.99 -1.74
C CYS A 35 8.57 11.05 -0.81
N ILE A 36 7.30 11.42 -1.03
CA ILE A 36 6.61 12.46 -0.23
C ILE A 36 6.18 11.94 1.15
N LEU A 37 6.19 10.62 1.36
CA LEU A 37 5.70 10.01 2.59
C LEU A 37 6.75 9.89 3.69
N CYS A 38 8.03 10.13 3.39
CA CYS A 38 9.12 10.04 4.37
C CYS A 38 10.16 11.14 4.16
N GLU A 39 10.95 11.39 5.20
CA GLU A 39 12.02 12.39 5.20
C GLU A 39 13.39 11.79 4.85
N ASP A 40 13.43 10.52 4.42
CA ASP A 40 14.67 9.77 4.15
C ASP A 40 15.38 10.23 2.86
N ASN A 41 14.78 11.16 2.10
CA ASN A 41 15.25 11.64 0.79
C ASN A 41 15.52 10.52 -0.23
N GLU A 42 14.85 9.37 -0.08
CA GLU A 42 14.92 8.27 -1.03
C GLU A 42 13.98 8.48 -2.21
N GLY A 43 14.39 8.02 -3.40
CA GLY A 43 13.57 8.05 -4.61
C GLY A 43 12.30 7.20 -4.49
N GLU A 44 11.17 7.71 -4.95
CA GLU A 44 9.91 6.99 -4.91
C GLU A 44 9.81 5.93 -6.02
N THR A 45 10.23 4.71 -5.70
CA THR A 45 9.98 3.49 -6.48
C THR A 45 8.78 2.72 -5.92
N CYS A 46 8.21 1.73 -6.63
CA CYS A 46 7.18 0.86 -6.05
C CYS A 46 7.70 0.12 -4.79
N MET A 47 8.93 -0.40 -4.85
CA MET A 47 9.51 -1.13 -3.70
C MET A 47 9.68 -0.21 -2.49
N HIS A 48 10.19 1.01 -2.70
CA HIS A 48 10.28 1.99 -1.64
C HIS A 48 8.88 2.36 -1.13
N LEU A 49 8.01 2.88 -2.00
CA LEU A 49 6.70 3.40 -1.62
C LEU A 49 5.85 2.41 -0.85
N PHE A 50 5.78 1.14 -1.25
CA PHE A 50 4.86 0.18 -0.65
C PHE A 50 5.46 -0.68 0.46
N ILE A 51 6.78 -0.85 0.51
CA ILE A 51 7.41 -1.82 1.43
C ILE A 51 8.51 -1.19 2.28
N LYS A 52 9.45 -0.44 1.70
CA LYS A 52 10.65 0.04 2.43
C LYS A 52 10.48 1.42 3.08
N CYS A 53 9.60 2.27 2.55
CA CYS A 53 9.35 3.62 3.04
C CYS A 53 8.97 3.58 4.52
N ARG A 54 9.61 4.41 5.35
CA ARG A 54 9.39 4.46 6.80
C ARG A 54 7.91 4.61 7.18
N PHE A 55 7.15 5.43 6.43
CA PHE A 55 5.71 5.57 6.61
C PHE A 55 4.96 4.26 6.34
N SER A 56 5.24 3.62 5.20
CA SER A 56 4.59 2.37 4.81
C SER A 56 4.94 1.22 5.76
N VAL A 57 6.18 1.13 6.22
CA VAL A 57 6.59 0.19 7.27
C VAL A 57 5.76 0.38 8.54
N ALA A 58 5.57 1.62 8.99
CA ALA A 58 4.74 1.93 10.15
C ALA A 58 3.26 1.58 9.92
N CYS A 59 2.70 1.82 8.73
CA CYS A 59 1.35 1.41 8.37
C CYS A 59 1.17 -0.11 8.45
N TRP A 60 2.10 -0.88 7.87
CA TRP A 60 2.04 -2.34 7.93
C TRP A 60 2.21 -2.87 9.35
N ALA A 61 3.13 -2.30 10.13
CA ALA A 61 3.33 -2.65 11.54
C ALA A 61 2.07 -2.37 12.37
N ARG A 62 1.32 -1.30 12.06
CA ARG A 62 0.05 -0.96 12.74
C ARG A 62 -1.03 -2.04 12.58
N ILE A 63 -0.94 -2.88 11.54
CA ILE A 63 -1.83 -4.03 11.31
C ILE A 63 -1.12 -5.38 11.46
N GLY A 64 0.04 -5.40 12.14
CA GLY A 64 0.77 -6.62 12.48
C GLY A 64 1.52 -7.28 11.31
N ILE A 65 1.81 -6.54 10.24
CA ILE A 65 2.50 -7.05 9.05
C ILE A 65 3.93 -6.52 9.01
N PHE A 66 4.89 -7.44 8.92
CA PHE A 66 6.32 -7.12 8.79
C PHE A 66 6.86 -7.76 7.52
N TRP A 67 7.15 -6.93 6.51
CA TRP A 67 7.62 -7.40 5.22
C TRP A 67 9.06 -7.92 5.30
N PRO A 68 9.38 -9.08 4.70
CA PRO A 68 10.76 -9.53 4.57
C PRO A 68 11.51 -8.65 3.57
N HIS A 69 12.84 -8.56 3.73
CA HIS A 69 13.69 -7.92 2.74
C HIS A 69 13.65 -8.69 1.42
N ARG A 70 13.28 -8.01 0.32
CA ARG A 70 13.17 -8.54 -1.05
C ARG A 70 13.57 -7.46 -2.05
N ASP A 71 13.78 -7.85 -3.30
CA ASP A 71 14.15 -6.92 -4.37
C ASP A 71 12.92 -6.37 -5.08
N THR A 72 11.86 -7.19 -5.17
CA THR A 72 10.61 -6.81 -5.85
C THR A 72 9.38 -6.92 -4.95
N VAL A 73 8.33 -6.17 -5.30
CA VAL A 73 7.05 -6.23 -4.57
C VAL A 73 6.41 -7.62 -4.69
N ILE A 74 6.54 -8.27 -5.85
CA ILE A 74 5.99 -9.62 -6.08
C ILE A 74 6.63 -10.66 -5.16
N GLU A 75 7.96 -10.67 -5.03
CA GLU A 75 8.67 -11.54 -4.08
C GLU A 75 8.27 -11.26 -2.64
N GLY A 76 8.05 -9.98 -2.29
CA GLY A 76 7.55 -9.58 -0.99
C GLY A 76 6.18 -10.21 -0.70
N VAL A 77 5.26 -10.15 -1.67
CA VAL A 77 3.90 -10.68 -1.56
C VAL A 77 3.93 -12.20 -1.43
N GLU A 78 4.72 -12.87 -2.25
CA GLU A 78 4.91 -14.33 -2.20
C GLU A 78 5.47 -14.79 -0.85
N ALA A 79 6.37 -14.00 -0.25
CA ALA A 79 6.97 -14.31 1.04
C ALA A 79 6.04 -14.02 2.24
N ILE A 80 5.22 -12.96 2.20
CA ILE A 80 4.37 -12.58 3.33
C ILE A 80 3.04 -13.34 3.36
N LYS A 81 2.45 -13.62 2.20
CA LYS A 81 1.13 -14.27 2.09
C LYS A 81 1.03 -15.57 2.91
N PRO A 82 1.96 -16.54 2.83
CA PRO A 82 1.88 -17.76 3.64
C PRO A 82 2.08 -17.52 5.14
N ARG A 83 2.74 -16.42 5.54
CA ARG A 83 2.97 -16.08 6.95
C ARG A 83 1.73 -15.51 7.62
N LEU A 84 0.87 -14.80 6.87
CA LEU A 84 -0.36 -14.23 7.41
C LEU A 84 -1.33 -15.32 7.89
N ARG A 85 -1.33 -16.51 7.26
CA ARG A 85 -2.24 -17.64 7.61
C ARG A 85 -3.73 -17.27 7.65
N MET A 86 -4.12 -16.21 6.95
CA MET A 86 -5.48 -15.69 6.88
C MET A 86 -6.12 -16.02 5.53
N LYS A 87 -7.39 -16.47 5.58
CA LYS A 87 -8.20 -16.78 4.38
C LYS A 87 -8.39 -15.56 3.46
N PHE A 88 -8.23 -14.36 4.00
CA PHE A 88 -8.38 -13.08 3.30
C PHE A 88 -7.07 -12.26 3.27
N SER A 89 -5.92 -12.94 3.27
CA SER A 89 -4.59 -12.32 3.23
C SER A 89 -4.42 -11.37 2.04
N MET A 90 -4.94 -11.74 0.87
CA MET A 90 -4.86 -10.88 -0.32
C MET A 90 -5.72 -9.63 -0.20
N GLU A 91 -6.89 -9.71 0.43
CA GLU A 91 -7.75 -8.57 0.70
C GLU A 91 -7.03 -7.55 1.60
N ILE A 92 -6.28 -8.00 2.60
CA ILE A 92 -5.46 -7.15 3.46
C ILE A 92 -4.33 -6.49 2.66
N ILE A 93 -3.53 -7.30 1.95
CA ILE A 93 -2.36 -6.82 1.19
C ILE A 93 -2.79 -5.81 0.11
N VAL A 94 -3.80 -6.16 -0.69
CA VAL A 94 -4.28 -5.31 -1.80
C VAL A 94 -4.89 -4.02 -1.26
N THR A 95 -5.70 -4.10 -0.21
CA THR A 95 -6.34 -2.90 0.36
C THR A 95 -5.34 -2.00 1.08
N GLY A 96 -4.39 -2.57 1.81
CA GLY A 96 -3.33 -1.81 2.49
C GLY A 96 -2.45 -1.07 1.49
N ALA A 97 -2.03 -1.73 0.41
CA ALA A 97 -1.28 -1.10 -0.67
C ALA A 97 -2.12 0.00 -1.36
N TRP A 98 -3.39 -0.26 -1.64
CA TRP A 98 -4.28 0.76 -2.21
C TRP A 98 -4.42 2.00 -1.32
N SER A 99 -4.56 1.80 -0.01
CA SER A 99 -4.64 2.91 0.95
C SER A 99 -3.32 3.69 1.05
N ILE A 100 -2.16 3.02 0.97
CA ILE A 100 -0.87 3.72 0.85
C ILE A 100 -0.84 4.58 -0.41
N TRP A 101 -1.27 4.02 -1.56
CA TRP A 101 -1.31 4.74 -2.82
C TRP A 101 -2.21 5.96 -2.79
N LEU A 102 -3.42 5.82 -2.24
CA LEU A 102 -4.37 6.92 -2.13
C LEU A 102 -3.87 7.99 -1.15
N HIS A 103 -3.31 7.59 0.00
CA HIS A 103 -2.67 8.50 0.94
C HIS A 103 -1.51 9.28 0.30
N ARG A 104 -0.65 8.59 -0.46
CA ARG A 104 0.43 9.22 -1.24
C ARG A 104 -0.10 10.27 -2.21
N ASN A 105 -1.15 9.94 -2.95
CA ASN A 105 -1.75 10.88 -3.91
C ASN A 105 -2.35 12.09 -3.20
N ASN A 106 -2.99 11.91 -2.05
CA ASN A 106 -3.47 13.03 -1.25
C ASN A 106 -2.32 13.93 -0.79
N CYS A 107 -1.22 13.37 -0.28
CA CYS A 107 -0.03 14.16 0.06
C CYS A 107 0.55 14.91 -1.15
N THR A 108 0.54 14.28 -2.33
CA THR A 108 1.08 14.85 -3.58
C THR A 108 0.21 15.98 -4.13
N PHE A 109 -1.10 15.78 -4.21
CA PHE A 109 -2.02 16.66 -4.95
C PHE A 109 -2.90 17.54 -4.08
N ARG A 110 -3.03 17.21 -2.79
CA ARG A 110 -3.88 17.94 -1.82
C ARG A 110 -3.07 18.49 -0.64
N HIS A 111 -1.75 18.30 -0.65
CA HIS A 111 -0.84 18.74 0.40
C HIS A 111 -1.24 18.25 1.81
N GLU A 112 -1.88 17.08 1.89
CA GLU A 112 -2.13 16.42 3.17
C GLU A 112 -0.81 15.96 3.81
N ILE A 113 -0.73 15.97 5.14
CA ILE A 113 0.45 15.51 5.88
C ILE A 113 0.37 13.98 6.06
N PRO A 114 1.48 13.24 5.87
CA PRO A 114 1.53 11.81 6.19
C PRO A 114 1.01 11.50 7.61
N SER A 115 -0.02 10.65 7.71
CA SER A 115 -0.63 10.28 8.99
C SER A 115 -1.03 8.81 9.00
N ILE A 116 -0.45 8.03 9.91
CA ILE A 116 -0.74 6.60 10.09
C ILE A 116 -2.21 6.38 10.47
N ASN A 117 -2.78 7.27 11.29
CA ASN A 117 -4.19 7.20 11.68
C ASN A 117 -5.13 7.48 10.50
N SER A 118 -4.79 8.47 9.66
CA SER A 118 -5.56 8.75 8.43
C SER A 118 -5.53 7.55 7.49
N TRP A 119 -4.34 6.97 7.27
CA TRP A 119 -4.19 5.75 6.50
C TRP A 119 -5.00 4.57 7.08
N LEU A 120 -4.95 4.35 8.41
CA LEU A 120 -5.67 3.25 9.06
C LEU A 120 -7.19 3.39 8.91
N ASN A 121 -7.72 4.61 9.09
CA ASN A 121 -9.14 4.90 8.88
C ASN A 121 -9.55 4.64 7.42
N GLN A 122 -8.72 5.07 6.47
CA GLN A 122 -8.96 4.82 5.05
C GLN A 122 -8.89 3.33 4.70
N PHE A 123 -7.90 2.61 5.23
CA PHE A 123 -7.73 1.17 5.05
C PHE A 123 -8.91 0.39 5.59
N THR A 124 -9.31 0.63 6.83
CA THR A 124 -10.45 -0.07 7.45
C THR A 124 -11.76 0.21 6.72
N ALA A 125 -12.01 1.45 6.28
CA ALA A 125 -13.17 1.80 5.48
C ALA A 125 -13.17 1.11 4.11
N ALA A 126 -12.02 1.09 3.42
CA ALA A 126 -11.85 0.42 2.14
C ALA A 126 -12.03 -1.10 2.26
N LEU A 127 -11.49 -1.71 3.31
CA LEU A 127 -11.59 -3.15 3.55
C LEU A 127 -13.02 -3.57 3.90
N LYS A 128 -13.71 -2.79 4.75
CA LYS A 128 -15.16 -2.95 5.02
C LYS A 128 -16.00 -2.89 3.75
N THR A 129 -15.71 -1.93 2.87
CA THR A 129 -16.44 -1.78 1.60
C THR A 129 -16.15 -2.96 0.67
N GLN A 130 -14.89 -3.41 0.61
CA GLN A 130 -14.50 -4.53 -0.25
C GLN A 130 -15.07 -5.87 0.25
N SER A 131 -15.21 -6.07 1.57
CA SER A 131 -15.77 -7.30 2.15
C SER A 131 -17.25 -7.50 1.83
N GLN A 132 -17.99 -6.45 1.48
CA GLN A 132 -19.37 -6.55 0.99
C GLN A 132 -19.50 -7.36 -0.32
N ARG A 133 -18.39 -7.52 -1.06
CA ARG A 133 -18.34 -8.30 -2.31
C ARG A 133 -17.89 -9.74 -2.10
N CYS A 134 -17.53 -10.11 -0.87
CA CYS A 134 -17.12 -11.44 -0.49
C CYS A 134 -18.34 -12.28 -0.07
N ASN A 135 -18.17 -13.60 0.03
CA ASN A 135 -19.21 -14.44 0.64
C ASN A 135 -19.39 -14.08 2.14
N PRO A 136 -20.56 -14.38 2.73
CA PRO A 136 -20.87 -13.98 4.12
C PRO A 136 -19.85 -14.43 5.15
N SER A 137 -19.39 -15.69 5.08
CA SER A 137 -18.39 -16.24 6.03
C SER A 137 -17.06 -15.46 5.97
N LEU A 138 -16.57 -15.13 4.78
CA LEU A 138 -15.35 -14.35 4.63
C LEU A 138 -15.55 -12.90 5.09
N ARG A 139 -16.73 -12.33 4.84
CA ARG A 139 -17.09 -10.98 5.28
C ARG A 139 -17.08 -10.87 6.81
N GLU A 140 -17.67 -11.84 7.51
CA GLU A 140 -17.68 -11.89 8.98
C GLU A 140 -16.26 -11.91 9.55
N LEU A 141 -15.40 -12.80 9.04
CA LEU A 141 -13.99 -12.88 9.44
C LEU A 141 -13.24 -11.56 9.24
N ILE A 142 -13.50 -10.85 8.13
CA ILE A 142 -12.89 -9.54 7.86
C ILE A 142 -13.39 -8.50 8.86
N LEU A 143 -14.69 -8.45 9.13
CA LEU A 143 -15.27 -7.45 10.04
C LEU A 143 -14.79 -7.67 11.49
N GLU A 144 -14.73 -8.92 11.93
CA GLU A 144 -14.17 -9.30 13.23
C GLU A 144 -12.70 -8.90 13.33
N TRP A 145 -11.90 -9.18 12.29
CA TRP A 145 -10.50 -8.77 12.29
C TRP A 145 -10.33 -7.24 12.37
N ILE A 146 -11.13 -6.47 11.63
CA ILE A 146 -11.09 -5.00 11.68
C ILE A 146 -11.47 -4.46 13.07
N SER A 147 -12.40 -5.09 13.79
CA SER A 147 -12.75 -4.65 15.15
C SER A 147 -11.64 -4.87 16.18
N ASN A 148 -10.63 -5.69 15.84
CA ASN A 148 -9.49 -6.00 16.71
C ASN A 148 -8.21 -5.22 16.33
N LEU A 149 -8.29 -4.25 15.41
CA LEU A 149 -7.19 -3.34 15.03
C LEU A 149 -7.18 -2.07 15.87
#